data_AF-A0A7K1VKX1-F1
#
_entry.id   AF-A0A7K1VKX1-F1
#
_cell.length_a   1.000
_cell.length_b   1.000
_cell.length_c   1.000
_cell.angle_alpha   90.00
_cell.angle_beta   90.00
_cell.angle_gamma   90.00
#
_symmetry.space_group_name_H-M   'P 1'
#
loop_
_entity.id
_entity.type
_entity.pdbx_description
1 polymer ?
#
loop_
_entity_poly.entity_id
_entity_poly.type
_entity_poly.pdbx_seq_one_letter_code
_entity_poly.pdbx_strand_id
1 'polypeptide(L)'
;MQESSGTRAAEVTTDTVGALGDLAARLGFASAQVLLARAAALHAAYRAALRVPEAFAGGRHLSRSESHDLVERSIRAELAVALRLSERALSHALEHALLLVEDLPRTREALAAGLILWEASEVVCAAASTLPTESRAALDARAAAAALTTTPTQLRRAVGRIRDDVHGEPLAKRHARARADRTVWVSPEYDGMATLCAVLPAPSATARARSPPAGVTSARSPSCERTRWPIC
;
A
#
# COMPACT_ATOMS: atom_id res chain seq x y z
N MET A 1 24.27 5.70 -58.65
CA MET A 1 24.64 6.22 -57.33
C MET A 1 23.33 6.38 -56.57
N GLN A 2 22.87 5.33 -55.85
CA GLN A 2 23.08 5.12 -54.40
C GLN A 2 22.50 6.30 -53.60
N GLU A 3 21.56 6.17 -52.66
CA GLU A 3 21.16 5.06 -51.79
C GLU A 3 19.69 5.23 -51.37
N SER A 4 18.89 4.18 -51.50
CA SER A 4 17.59 4.05 -50.84
C SER A 4 17.80 3.20 -49.59
N SER A 5 18.31 3.83 -48.52
CA SER A 5 18.41 3.21 -47.19
C SER A 5 17.06 3.36 -46.48
N GLY A 6 16.08 2.58 -46.92
CA GLY A 6 14.86 2.36 -46.17
C GLY A 6 15.18 1.55 -44.91
N THR A 7 15.18 2.21 -43.75
CA THR A 7 15.10 1.56 -42.45
C THR A 7 13.80 0.77 -42.42
N ARG A 8 13.83 -0.51 -42.82
CA ARG A 8 12.73 -1.44 -42.55
C ARG A 8 12.61 -1.50 -41.03
N ALA A 9 11.55 -0.88 -40.50
CA ALA A 9 11.13 -1.10 -39.13
C ALA A 9 11.12 -2.61 -38.92
N ALA A 10 12.00 -3.10 -38.04
CA ALA A 10 12.10 -4.53 -37.75
C ALA A 10 10.70 -5.03 -37.41
N GLU A 11 10.21 -5.98 -38.19
CA GLU A 11 8.85 -6.49 -38.07
C GLU A 11 8.69 -7.09 -36.66
N VAL A 12 7.86 -6.48 -35.83
CA VAL A 12 7.65 -6.92 -34.45
C VAL A 12 6.91 -8.25 -34.50
N THR A 13 7.61 -9.32 -34.16
CA THR A 13 7.05 -10.67 -34.10
C THR A 13 6.38 -10.94 -32.75
N THR A 14 5.48 -11.92 -32.69
CA THR A 14 4.87 -12.37 -31.43
C THR A 14 5.90 -12.87 -30.42
N ASP A 15 6.99 -13.48 -30.89
CA ASP A 15 8.12 -13.91 -30.05
C ASP A 15 8.83 -12.73 -29.41
N THR A 16 9.07 -11.65 -30.17
CA THR A 16 9.63 -10.40 -29.66
C THR A 16 8.74 -9.78 -28.58
N VAL A 17 7.42 -9.77 -28.78
CA VAL A 17 6.46 -9.28 -27.77
C VAL A 17 6.51 -10.14 -26.50
N GLY A 18 6.59 -11.47 -26.64
CA GLY A 18 6.74 -12.40 -25.52
C GLY A 18 8.02 -12.15 -24.72
N ALA A 19 9.16 -12.06 -25.41
CA ALA A 19 10.46 -11.82 -24.78
C ALA A 19 10.52 -10.47 -24.03
N LEU A 20 9.93 -9.41 -24.61
CA LEU A 20 9.80 -8.11 -23.95
C LEU A 20 8.88 -8.18 -22.73
N GLY A 21 7.79 -8.93 -22.80
CA GLY A 21 6.89 -9.19 -21.67
C GLY A 21 7.60 -9.92 -20.53
N ASP A 22 8.38 -10.96 -20.84
CA ASP A 22 9.15 -11.70 -19.85
C ASP A 22 10.24 -10.84 -19.20
N LEU A 23 10.89 -9.97 -19.97
CA LEU A 23 11.85 -9.01 -19.43
C LEU A 23 11.16 -8.02 -18.48
N ALA A 24 10.02 -7.46 -18.87
CA ALA A 24 9.24 -6.57 -18.01
C ALA A 24 8.82 -7.25 -16.71
N ALA A 25 8.38 -8.52 -16.77
CA ALA A 25 8.03 -9.30 -15.59
C ALA A 25 9.24 -9.50 -14.66
N ARG A 26 10.40 -9.93 -15.19
CA ARG A 26 11.63 -10.11 -14.41
C ARG A 26 12.08 -8.81 -13.73
N LEU A 27 12.02 -7.68 -14.44
CA LEU A 27 12.36 -6.37 -13.87
C LEU A 27 11.38 -5.95 -12.77
N GLY A 28 10.09 -6.27 -12.91
CA GLY A 28 9.09 -6.06 -11.86
C GLY A 28 9.43 -6.82 -10.57
N PHE A 29 9.76 -8.11 -10.69
CA PHE A 29 10.17 -8.92 -9.54
C PHE A 29 11.49 -8.47 -8.91
N ALA A 30 12.49 -8.11 -9.73
CA ALA A 30 13.76 -7.57 -9.23
C ALA A 30 13.58 -6.22 -8.52
N SER A 31 12.72 -5.34 -9.06
CA SER A 31 12.35 -4.08 -8.42
C SER A 31 11.68 -4.31 -7.05
N ALA A 32 10.83 -5.33 -6.93
CA ALA A 32 10.20 -5.70 -5.66
C ALA A 32 11.24 -6.07 -4.58
N GLN A 33 12.34 -6.74 -4.94
CA GLN A 33 13.44 -7.04 -4.03
C GLN A 33 14.17 -5.76 -3.55
N VAL A 34 14.39 -4.79 -4.45
CA VAL A 34 14.98 -3.49 -4.10
C VAL A 34 14.05 -2.71 -3.17
N LEU A 35 12.74 -2.73 -3.42
CA LEU A 35 11.74 -2.10 -2.56
C LEU A 35 11.67 -2.76 -1.18
N LEU A 36 11.80 -4.09 -1.12
CA LEU A 36 11.94 -4.81 0.15
C LEU A 36 13.20 -4.37 0.91
N ALA A 37 14.34 -4.26 0.25
CA ALA A 37 15.58 -3.80 0.88
C ALA A 37 15.43 -2.36 1.42
N ARG A 38 14.76 -1.48 0.68
CA ARG A 38 14.43 -0.11 1.15
C ARG A 38 13.52 -0.15 2.38
N ALA A 39 12.48 -0.99 2.39
CA ALA A 39 11.58 -1.12 3.53
C ALA A 39 12.33 -1.64 4.77
N ALA A 40 13.20 -2.64 4.61
CA ALA A 40 14.05 -3.14 5.70
C ALA A 40 15.01 -2.06 6.24
N ALA A 41 15.59 -1.23 5.36
CA ALA A 41 16.44 -0.11 5.77
C ALA A 41 15.66 0.96 6.55
N LEU A 42 14.44 1.30 6.11
CA LEU A 42 13.56 2.23 6.82
C LEU A 42 13.18 1.68 8.21
N HIS A 43 12.81 0.41 8.29
CA HIS A 43 12.54 -0.27 9.57
C HIS A 43 13.76 -0.20 10.50
N ALA A 44 14.95 -0.54 9.99
CA ALA A 44 16.18 -0.50 10.77
C ALA A 44 16.51 0.92 11.27
N ALA A 45 16.35 1.94 10.42
CA ALA A 45 16.54 3.34 10.79
C ALA A 45 15.58 3.76 11.91
N TYR A 46 14.29 3.42 11.79
CA TYR A 46 13.29 3.69 12.82
C TYR A 46 13.61 2.98 14.14
N ARG A 47 13.97 1.69 14.10
CA ARG A 47 14.36 0.91 15.30
C ARG A 47 15.67 1.41 15.92
N ALA A 48 16.59 1.94 15.13
CA ALA A 48 17.82 2.57 15.63
C ALA A 48 17.50 3.90 16.34
N ALA A 49 16.66 4.73 15.74
CA ALA A 49 16.22 6.00 16.33
C ALA A 49 15.54 5.82 17.70
N LEU A 50 14.71 4.78 17.84
CA LEU A 50 14.07 4.44 19.13
C LEU A 50 15.07 4.05 20.23
N ARG A 51 16.32 3.72 19.91
CA ARG A 51 17.37 3.40 20.90
C ARG A 51 18.13 4.63 21.41
N VAL A 52 17.95 5.79 20.77
CA VAL A 52 18.59 7.07 21.14
C VAL A 52 17.52 8.17 21.26
N PRO A 53 16.47 7.99 22.09
CA PRO A 53 15.35 8.92 22.18
C PRO A 53 15.77 10.35 22.56
N GLU A 54 16.87 10.52 23.28
CA GLU A 54 17.46 11.82 23.64
C GLU A 54 17.91 12.65 22.42
N ALA A 55 18.24 12.02 21.29
CA ALA A 55 18.52 12.73 20.05
C ALA A 55 17.28 13.41 19.46
N PHE A 56 16.08 13.00 19.88
CA PHE A 56 14.78 13.42 19.35
C PHE A 56 13.89 14.10 20.40
N ALA A 57 14.21 13.97 21.69
CA ALA A 57 13.48 14.60 22.80
C ALA A 57 14.04 16.00 23.06
N GLY A 58 13.43 17.04 22.49
CA GLY A 58 13.88 18.43 22.56
C GLY A 58 13.85 19.12 23.94
N GLY A 59 14.48 18.56 24.96
CA GLY A 59 14.88 19.22 26.22
C GLY A 59 13.77 19.72 27.15
N ARG A 60 12.51 19.28 27.00
CA ARG A 60 11.37 19.77 27.82
C ARG A 60 11.02 18.84 28.98
N HIS A 61 10.54 19.41 30.09
CA HIS A 61 9.90 18.66 31.17
C HIS A 61 8.49 18.23 30.75
N LEU A 62 8.35 16.99 30.27
CA LEU A 62 7.09 16.39 29.85
C LEU A 62 6.82 15.11 30.65
N SER A 63 5.56 14.67 30.69
CA SER A 63 5.23 13.31 31.15
C SER A 63 5.95 12.27 30.30
N ARG A 64 6.16 11.06 30.83
CA ARG A 64 6.79 9.95 30.10
C ARG A 64 6.03 9.61 28.81
N SER A 65 4.70 9.64 28.84
CA SER A 65 3.87 9.37 27.66
C SER A 65 4.02 10.47 26.60
N GLU A 66 3.92 11.73 27.02
CA GLU A 66 4.06 12.89 26.12
C GLU A 66 5.46 12.96 25.51
N SER A 67 6.48 12.59 26.28
CA SER A 67 7.86 12.48 25.82
C SER A 67 7.99 11.40 24.74
N HIS A 68 7.38 10.23 24.94
CA HIS A 68 7.39 9.15 23.95
C HIS A 68 6.69 9.56 22.64
N ASP A 69 5.50 10.17 22.74
CA ASP A 69 4.74 10.62 21.57
C ASP A 69 5.46 11.75 20.82
N LEU A 70 6.18 12.62 21.55
CA LEU A 70 7.00 13.67 20.94
C LEU A 70 8.23 13.10 20.24
N VAL A 71 8.92 12.16 20.88
CA VAL A 71 10.07 11.45 20.29
C VAL A 71 9.64 10.74 19.01
N GLU A 72 8.55 9.97 19.05
CA GLU A 72 8.07 9.25 17.88
C GLU A 72 7.71 10.19 16.71
N ARG A 73 7.03 11.31 17.00
CA ARG A 73 6.71 12.32 15.98
C ARG A 73 7.97 12.97 15.41
N SER A 74 8.95 13.28 16.25
CA SER A 74 10.23 13.85 15.80
C SER A 74 11.00 12.88 14.91
N ILE A 75 11.09 11.60 15.29
CA ILE A 75 11.70 10.54 14.47
C ILE A 75 11.02 10.47 13.10
N ARG A 76 9.68 10.45 13.06
CA ARG A 76 8.93 10.44 11.79
C ARG A 76 9.20 11.69 10.97
N ALA A 77 9.19 12.88 11.56
CA ALA A 77 9.46 14.11 10.83
C ALA A 77 10.87 14.11 10.20
N GLU A 78 11.89 13.70 10.95
CA GLU A 78 13.27 13.65 10.45
C GLU A 78 13.45 12.62 9.33
N LEU A 79 12.89 11.42 9.49
CA LEU A 79 12.91 10.40 8.43
C LEU A 79 12.16 10.87 7.17
N ALA A 80 11.09 11.66 7.33
CA ALA A 80 10.31 12.16 6.20
C ALA A 80 11.14 13.17 5.40
N VAL A 81 11.82 14.08 6.10
CA VAL A 81 12.76 15.05 5.50
C VAL A 81 13.90 14.32 4.79
N ALA A 82 14.54 13.35 5.46
CA ALA A 82 15.68 12.60 4.90
C ALA A 82 15.30 11.84 3.62
N LEU A 83 14.08 11.30 3.56
CA LEU A 83 13.57 10.54 2.41
C LEU A 83 12.83 11.41 1.38
N ARG A 84 12.71 12.72 1.61
CA ARG A 84 11.93 13.67 0.78
C ARG A 84 10.49 13.19 0.58
N LEU A 85 9.88 12.70 1.64
CA LEU A 85 8.48 12.27 1.69
C LEU A 85 7.67 13.25 2.52
N SER A 86 6.37 13.35 2.25
CA SER A 86 5.46 13.91 3.25
C SER A 86 5.44 13.01 4.49
N GLU A 87 5.17 13.58 5.67
CA GLU A 87 5.05 12.80 6.91
C GLU A 87 4.03 11.66 6.78
N ARG A 88 2.98 11.89 6.00
CA ARG A 88 1.98 10.88 5.73
C ARG A 88 2.50 9.76 4.83
N ALA A 89 3.19 10.09 3.73
CA ALA A 89 3.80 9.09 2.87
C ALA A 89 4.86 8.26 3.62
N LEU A 90 5.62 8.90 4.51
CA LEU A 90 6.51 8.17 5.42
C LEU A 90 5.72 7.25 6.35
N SER A 91 4.68 7.75 7.02
CA SER A 91 3.92 6.94 7.98
C SER A 91 3.39 5.66 7.33
N HIS A 92 2.85 5.75 6.11
CA HIS A 92 2.44 4.56 5.34
C HIS A 92 3.61 3.64 4.98
N ALA A 93 4.75 4.20 4.54
CA ALA A 93 5.93 3.40 4.21
C ALA A 93 6.50 2.68 5.45
N LEU A 94 6.47 3.34 6.61
CA LEU A 94 6.94 2.81 7.88
C LEU A 94 5.99 1.72 8.41
N GLU A 95 4.67 1.94 8.36
CA GLU A 95 3.67 0.93 8.74
C GLU A 95 3.81 -0.34 7.89
N HIS A 96 3.96 -0.19 6.57
CA HIS A 96 4.21 -1.31 5.67
C HIS A 96 5.52 -2.01 6.04
N ALA A 97 6.61 -1.27 6.26
CA ALA A 97 7.90 -1.84 6.65
C ALA A 97 7.82 -2.63 7.98
N LEU A 98 7.15 -2.08 8.99
CA LEU A 98 6.94 -2.74 10.29
C LEU A 98 6.17 -4.05 10.13
N LEU A 99 5.00 -4.02 9.48
CA LEU A 99 4.20 -5.23 9.24
C LEU A 99 5.00 -6.30 8.47
N LEU A 100 5.67 -5.89 7.40
CA LEU A 100 6.38 -6.81 6.52
C LEU A 100 7.59 -7.46 7.21
N VAL A 101 8.31 -6.71 8.06
CA VAL A 101 9.50 -7.21 8.76
C VAL A 101 9.14 -7.99 10.01
N GLU A 102 8.14 -7.53 10.78
CA GLU A 102 7.83 -8.06 12.11
C GLU A 102 6.73 -9.13 12.10
N ASP A 103 5.72 -9.00 11.25
CA ASP A 103 4.50 -9.81 11.32
C ASP A 103 4.25 -10.74 10.12
N LEU A 104 4.83 -10.43 8.95
CA LEU A 104 4.51 -11.10 7.67
C LEU A 104 5.73 -11.80 7.03
N PRO A 105 6.37 -12.78 7.73
CA PRO A 105 7.58 -13.42 7.25
C PRO A 105 7.43 -14.15 5.91
N ARG A 106 6.28 -14.77 5.62
CA ARG A 106 6.05 -15.52 4.36
C ARG A 106 5.91 -14.58 3.17
N THR A 107 5.18 -13.48 3.35
CA THR A 107 5.09 -12.43 2.32
C THR A 107 6.47 -11.81 2.05
N ARG A 108 7.24 -11.55 3.11
CA ARG A 108 8.63 -11.06 3.01
C ARG A 108 9.54 -12.04 2.27
N GLU A 109 9.46 -13.34 2.57
CA GLU A 109 10.22 -14.39 1.88
C GLU A 109 9.87 -14.46 0.39
N ALA A 110 8.59 -14.36 0.03
CA ALA A 110 8.16 -14.36 -1.38
C ALA A 110 8.68 -13.13 -2.15
N LEU A 111 8.69 -11.95 -1.52
CA LEU A 111 9.32 -10.75 -2.10
C LEU A 111 10.84 -10.94 -2.25
N ALA A 112 11.50 -11.43 -1.22
CA ALA A 112 12.95 -11.66 -1.23
C ALA A 112 13.36 -12.66 -2.31
N ALA A 113 12.52 -13.65 -2.59
CA ALA A 113 12.72 -14.62 -3.67
C ALA A 113 12.33 -14.09 -5.07
N GLY A 114 11.79 -12.87 -5.19
CA GLY A 114 11.34 -12.32 -6.47
C GLY A 114 10.14 -13.08 -7.05
N LEU A 115 9.30 -13.67 -6.21
CA LEU A 115 8.15 -14.48 -6.64
C LEU A 115 6.84 -13.68 -6.72
N ILE A 116 6.78 -12.54 -6.04
CA ILE A 116 5.62 -11.65 -6.03
C ILE A 116 6.06 -10.21 -6.29
N LEU A 117 5.16 -9.44 -6.89
CA LEU A 117 5.36 -7.99 -7.09
C LEU A 117 5.13 -7.24 -5.78
N TRP A 118 5.67 -6.01 -5.69
CA TRP A 118 5.51 -5.15 -4.51
C TRP A 118 4.04 -4.84 -4.21
N GLU A 119 3.21 -4.67 -5.23
CA GLU A 119 1.78 -4.40 -5.10
C GLU A 119 1.05 -5.56 -4.40
N ALA A 120 1.57 -6.79 -4.47
CA ALA A 120 1.01 -7.91 -3.74
C ALA A 120 1.21 -7.74 -2.23
N SER A 121 2.40 -7.30 -1.79
CA SER A 121 2.65 -7.06 -0.36
C SER A 121 1.84 -5.89 0.17
N GLU A 122 1.60 -4.84 -0.64
CA GLU A 122 0.69 -3.74 -0.27
C GLU A 122 -0.73 -4.25 0.03
N VAL A 123 -1.23 -5.21 -0.77
CA VAL A 123 -2.54 -5.83 -0.54
C VAL A 123 -2.56 -6.66 0.75
N VAL A 124 -1.51 -7.44 1.03
CA VAL A 124 -1.43 -8.25 2.25
C VAL A 124 -1.30 -7.37 3.49
N CYS A 125 -0.41 -6.37 3.46
CA CYS A 125 -0.19 -5.46 4.58
C CYS A 125 -1.45 -4.64 4.91
N ALA A 126 -2.17 -4.15 3.89
CA ALA A 126 -3.43 -3.44 4.09
C ALA A 126 -4.50 -4.30 4.78
N ALA A 127 -4.50 -5.62 4.57
CA ALA A 127 -5.40 -6.52 5.30
C ALA A 127 -4.88 -6.82 6.71
N ALA A 128 -3.57 -7.01 6.87
CA ALA A 128 -2.92 -7.32 8.13
C ALA A 128 -3.02 -6.19 9.15
N SER A 129 -2.94 -4.92 8.71
CA SER A 129 -3.10 -3.74 9.58
C SER A 129 -4.47 -3.70 10.26
N THR A 130 -5.49 -4.30 9.64
CA THR A 130 -6.85 -4.39 10.21
C THR A 130 -7.06 -5.56 11.15
N LEU A 131 -6.03 -6.39 11.38
CA LEU A 131 -6.08 -7.57 12.22
C LEU A 131 -5.29 -7.37 13.52
N PRO A 132 -5.77 -7.98 14.63
CA PRO A 132 -4.95 -8.21 15.81
C PRO A 132 -3.67 -9.00 15.46
N THR A 133 -2.58 -8.76 16.18
CA THR A 133 -1.27 -9.37 15.93
C THR A 133 -1.35 -10.91 15.88
N GLU A 134 -2.15 -11.51 16.77
CA GLU A 134 -2.35 -12.96 16.85
C GLU A 134 -2.96 -13.58 15.58
N SER A 135 -3.74 -12.81 14.80
CA SER A 135 -4.35 -13.28 13.55
C SER A 135 -3.46 -13.07 12.33
N ARG A 136 -2.40 -12.26 12.42
CA ARG A 136 -1.56 -11.86 11.27
C ARG A 136 -0.79 -13.04 10.67
N ALA A 137 -0.27 -13.95 11.50
CA ALA A 137 0.47 -15.11 11.01
C ALA A 137 -0.38 -16.04 10.13
N ALA A 138 -1.65 -16.24 10.49
CA ALA A 138 -2.59 -17.05 9.71
C ALA A 138 -2.98 -16.37 8.38
N LEU A 139 -3.14 -15.04 8.40
CA LEU A 139 -3.33 -14.25 7.18
C LEU A 139 -2.10 -14.37 6.28
N ASP A 140 -0.90 -14.14 6.80
CA ASP A 140 0.36 -14.13 6.06
C ASP A 140 0.59 -15.43 5.29
N ALA A 141 0.48 -16.58 5.97
CA ALA A 141 0.70 -17.87 5.34
C ALA A 141 -0.26 -18.12 4.16
N ARG A 142 -1.55 -17.83 4.34
CA ARG A 142 -2.58 -18.05 3.29
C ARG A 142 -2.47 -17.01 2.18
N ALA A 143 -2.17 -15.77 2.51
CA ALA A 143 -2.06 -14.66 1.56
C ALA A 143 -0.81 -14.78 0.69
N ALA A 144 0.35 -15.13 1.27
CA ALA A 144 1.59 -15.36 0.54
C ALA A 144 1.43 -16.50 -0.48
N ALA A 145 0.80 -17.62 -0.07
CA ALA A 145 0.51 -18.73 -0.99
C ALA A 145 -0.41 -18.30 -2.15
N ALA A 146 -1.46 -17.51 -1.85
CA ALA A 146 -2.36 -17.00 -2.89
C ALA A 146 -1.67 -16.01 -3.84
N ALA A 147 -0.71 -15.22 -3.35
CA ALA A 147 -0.01 -14.20 -4.13
C ALA A 147 0.87 -14.78 -5.25
N LEU A 148 1.34 -16.03 -5.11
CA LEU A 148 2.18 -16.69 -6.10
C LEU A 148 1.48 -16.95 -7.45
N THR A 149 0.16 -17.06 -7.45
CA THR A 149 -0.60 -17.51 -8.63
C THR A 149 -1.74 -16.58 -9.02
N THR A 150 -1.87 -15.41 -8.39
CA THR A 150 -3.02 -14.52 -8.60
C THR A 150 -2.61 -13.13 -9.03
N THR A 151 -3.44 -12.53 -9.88
CA THR A 151 -3.32 -11.10 -10.20
C THR A 151 -3.63 -10.25 -8.96
N PRO A 152 -3.15 -9.00 -8.84
CA PRO A 152 -3.44 -8.14 -7.69
C PRO A 152 -4.94 -7.96 -7.38
N THR A 153 -5.80 -8.00 -8.40
CA THR A 153 -7.26 -7.91 -8.20
C THR A 153 -7.85 -9.19 -7.63
N GLN A 154 -7.40 -10.36 -8.08
CA GLN A 154 -7.81 -11.64 -7.51
C GLN A 154 -7.27 -11.78 -6.08
N LEU A 155 -6.02 -11.37 -5.86
CA LEU A 155 -5.39 -11.37 -4.55
C LEU A 155 -6.19 -10.56 -3.54
N ARG A 156 -6.62 -9.32 -3.88
CA ARG A 156 -7.47 -8.51 -3.00
C ARG A 156 -8.73 -9.24 -2.54
N ARG A 157 -9.39 -9.96 -3.44
CA ARG A 157 -10.59 -10.74 -3.11
C ARG A 157 -10.24 -11.94 -2.21
N ALA A 158 -9.17 -12.66 -2.52
CA ALA A 158 -8.72 -13.81 -1.73
C ALA A 158 -8.31 -13.38 -0.31
N VAL A 159 -7.46 -12.36 -0.21
CA VAL A 159 -7.00 -11.77 1.05
C VAL A 159 -8.16 -11.23 1.88
N GLY A 160 -9.16 -10.58 1.26
CA GLY A 160 -10.36 -10.14 1.97
C GLY A 160 -11.12 -11.28 2.65
N ARG A 161 -11.31 -12.41 1.94
CA ARG A 161 -11.94 -13.61 2.52
C ARG A 161 -11.09 -14.23 3.63
N ILE A 162 -9.79 -14.42 3.38
CA ILE A 162 -8.85 -14.95 4.38
C ILE A 162 -8.90 -14.09 5.64
N ARG A 163 -8.84 -12.77 5.47
CA ARG A 163 -8.91 -11.79 6.56
C ARG A 163 -10.20 -11.95 7.35
N ASP A 164 -11.35 -12.09 6.70
CA ASP A 164 -12.62 -12.25 7.40
C ASP A 164 -12.72 -13.60 8.13
N ASP A 165 -12.13 -14.67 7.58
CA ASP A 165 -12.08 -15.98 8.22
C ASP A 165 -11.20 -15.98 9.49
N VAL A 166 -10.06 -15.30 9.45
CA VAL A 166 -9.10 -15.27 10.58
C VAL A 166 -9.44 -14.19 11.62
N HIS A 167 -10.41 -13.33 11.33
CA HIS A 167 -10.79 -12.25 12.23
C HIS A 167 -11.59 -12.79 13.42
N GLY A 168 -11.03 -12.71 14.63
CA GLY A 168 -11.69 -13.23 15.84
C GLY A 168 -12.99 -12.50 16.20
N GLU A 169 -13.10 -11.21 15.86
CA GLU A 169 -14.32 -10.43 16.12
C GLU A 169 -15.41 -10.60 15.04
N PRO A 170 -16.70 -10.78 15.44
CA PRO A 170 -17.82 -10.90 14.52
C PRO A 170 -17.93 -9.71 13.55
N LEU A 171 -18.25 -10.01 12.29
CA LEU A 171 -18.42 -9.00 11.24
C LEU A 171 -19.41 -7.89 11.62
N ALA A 172 -20.50 -8.22 12.31
CA ALA A 172 -21.52 -7.24 12.71
C ALA A 172 -20.95 -6.14 13.65
N LYS A 173 -20.11 -6.52 14.63
CA LYS A 173 -19.48 -5.56 15.55
C LYS A 173 -18.48 -4.65 14.82
N ARG A 174 -17.71 -5.23 13.90
CA ARG A 174 -16.76 -4.49 13.06
C ARG A 174 -17.48 -3.52 12.11
N HIS A 175 -18.57 -3.96 11.49
CA HIS A 175 -19.39 -3.12 10.63
C HIS A 175 -20.03 -1.96 11.40
N ALA A 176 -20.50 -2.19 12.62
CA ALA A 176 -21.08 -1.14 13.47
C ALA A 176 -20.06 -0.03 13.78
N ARG A 177 -18.82 -0.39 14.13
CA ARG A 177 -17.72 0.59 14.34
C ARG A 177 -17.39 1.35 13.05
N ALA A 178 -17.15 0.64 11.94
CA ALA A 178 -16.85 1.28 10.65
C ALA A 178 -17.97 2.21 10.16
N ARG A 179 -19.23 1.92 10.51
CA ARG A 179 -20.38 2.79 10.22
C ARG A 179 -20.39 4.06 11.08
N ALA A 180 -19.92 3.98 12.33
CA ALA A 180 -19.74 5.14 13.20
C ALA A 180 -18.64 6.05 12.66
N ASP A 181 -17.56 5.46 12.14
CA ASP A 181 -16.36 6.17 11.63
C ASP A 181 -16.50 6.66 10.17
N ARG A 182 -17.72 6.71 9.64
CA ARG A 182 -17.98 7.20 8.28
C ARG A 182 -17.43 8.61 8.12
N THR A 183 -16.71 8.86 7.03
CA THR A 183 -16.04 10.13 6.79
C THR A 183 -16.16 10.56 5.34
N VAL A 184 -16.09 11.87 5.12
CA VAL A 184 -16.10 12.51 3.81
C VAL A 184 -15.02 13.57 3.81
N TRP A 185 -14.23 13.62 2.76
CA TRP A 185 -13.22 14.65 2.56
C TRP A 185 -13.20 15.12 1.12
N VAL A 186 -12.69 16.33 0.92
CA VAL A 186 -12.52 16.96 -0.38
C VAL A 186 -11.03 17.21 -0.60
N SER A 187 -10.53 16.75 -1.73
CA SER A 187 -9.16 17.00 -2.17
C SER A 187 -9.20 17.97 -3.35
N PRO A 188 -8.47 19.09 -3.29
CA PRO A 188 -8.37 20.00 -4.43
C PRO A 188 -7.66 19.30 -5.59
N GLU A 189 -8.11 19.57 -6.81
CA GLU A 189 -7.51 19.12 -8.07
C GLU A 189 -7.04 20.34 -8.88
N TYR A 190 -6.36 20.08 -10.00
CA TYR A 190 -6.02 21.13 -10.95
C TYR A 190 -7.29 21.74 -11.59
N ASP A 191 -7.13 22.92 -12.19
CA ASP A 191 -8.16 23.61 -12.96
C ASP A 191 -9.42 24.00 -12.17
N GLY A 192 -9.27 24.25 -10.86
CA GLY A 192 -10.38 24.63 -9.98
C GLY A 192 -11.36 23.49 -9.69
N MET A 193 -10.98 22.26 -10.04
CA MET A 193 -11.74 21.05 -9.74
C MET A 193 -11.41 20.53 -8.33
N ALA A 194 -12.24 19.62 -7.83
CA ALA A 194 -11.96 18.91 -6.58
C ALA A 194 -12.55 17.51 -6.61
N THR A 195 -11.86 16.56 -5.97
CA THR A 195 -12.33 15.19 -5.76
C THR A 195 -13.03 15.07 -4.41
N LEU A 196 -14.27 14.58 -4.42
CA LEU A 196 -15.03 14.22 -3.22
C LEU A 196 -14.90 12.71 -2.95
N CYS A 197 -14.30 12.35 -1.82
CA CYS A 197 -14.17 10.96 -1.38
C CYS A 197 -15.03 10.71 -0.14
N ALA A 198 -15.69 9.55 -0.10
CA ALA A 198 -16.56 9.16 1.01
C ALA A 198 -16.37 7.70 1.39
N VAL A 199 -16.21 7.43 2.69
CA VAL A 199 -16.24 6.08 3.26
C VAL A 199 -17.59 5.89 3.92
N LEU A 200 -18.40 5.02 3.32
CA LEU A 200 -19.77 4.73 3.74
C LEU A 200 -19.99 3.21 3.82
N PRO A 201 -21.02 2.73 4.54
CA PRO A 201 -21.48 1.36 4.38
C PRO A 201 -21.67 1.03 2.89
N ALA A 202 -21.15 -0.13 2.46
CA ALA A 202 -21.13 -0.51 1.04
C ALA A 202 -22.50 -0.37 0.32
N PRO A 203 -23.64 -0.73 0.94
CA PRO A 203 -24.95 -0.48 0.33
C PRO A 203 -25.22 1.00 0.07
N SER A 204 -24.87 1.88 1.01
CA SER A 204 -25.04 3.34 0.90
C SER A 204 -24.12 3.94 -0.18
N ALA A 205 -22.86 3.51 -0.24
CA ALA A 205 -21.92 3.94 -1.27
C ALA A 205 -22.41 3.54 -2.68
N THR A 206 -22.84 2.29 -2.83
CA THR A 206 -23.34 1.76 -4.12
C THR A 206 -24.62 2.46 -4.56
N ALA A 207 -25.53 2.76 -3.63
CA ALA A 207 -26.73 3.53 -3.93
C ALA A 207 -26.39 4.95 -4.43
N ARG A 208 -25.47 5.65 -3.77
CA ARG A 208 -25.04 6.99 -4.18
C ARG A 208 -24.32 6.98 -5.53
N ALA A 209 -23.48 5.99 -5.80
CA ALA A 209 -22.78 5.85 -7.08
C ALA A 209 -23.73 5.60 -8.27
N ARG A 210 -24.88 4.97 -8.03
CA ARG A 210 -25.91 4.73 -9.07
C ARG A 210 -26.79 5.93 -9.34
N SER A 211 -26.81 6.92 -8.45
CA SER A 211 -27.61 8.14 -8.57
C SER A 211 -26.75 9.37 -8.33
N PRO A 212 -25.80 9.68 -9.24
CA PRO A 212 -24.97 10.86 -9.12
C PRO A 212 -25.81 12.15 -9.23
N PRO A 213 -25.36 13.27 -8.62
CA PRO A 213 -26.05 14.54 -8.76
C PRO A 213 -26.12 14.99 -10.23
N ALA A 214 -27.13 15.81 -10.55
CA ALA A 214 -27.33 16.34 -11.90
C ALA A 214 -26.06 17.08 -12.39
N GLY A 215 -25.68 16.84 -13.65
CA GLY A 215 -24.47 17.43 -14.26
C GLY A 215 -23.19 16.60 -14.08
N VAL A 216 -23.23 15.49 -13.34
CA VAL A 216 -22.10 14.54 -13.23
C VAL A 216 -22.36 13.34 -14.13
N THR A 217 -21.58 13.21 -15.20
CA THR A 217 -21.58 12.00 -16.03
C THR A 217 -20.85 10.88 -15.28
N SER A 218 -21.44 9.69 -15.18
CA SER A 218 -20.74 8.54 -14.61
C SER A 218 -19.64 8.06 -15.58
N ALA A 219 -18.49 8.70 -15.57
CA ALA A 219 -17.30 8.14 -16.18
C ALA A 219 -16.81 7.01 -15.26
N ARG A 220 -16.84 5.76 -15.76
CA ARG A 220 -15.94 4.73 -15.22
C ARG A 220 -14.56 5.07 -15.75
N SER A 221 -13.91 6.07 -15.15
CA SER A 221 -12.53 6.35 -15.49
C SER A 221 -11.68 5.14 -15.04
N PRO A 222 -10.85 4.57 -15.93
CA PRO A 222 -9.73 3.71 -15.50
C PRO A 222 -8.69 4.55 -14.75
N SER A 223 -8.73 5.88 -14.94
CA SER A 223 -7.85 6.88 -14.33
C SER A 223 -8.18 7.20 -12.88
N CYS A 224 -8.85 6.30 -12.15
CA CYS A 224 -8.41 6.07 -10.78
C CYS A 224 -7.02 5.40 -10.88
N GLU A 225 -6.05 6.15 -11.43
CA GLU A 225 -4.65 5.98 -11.14
C GLU A 225 -4.64 5.98 -9.63
N ARG A 226 -4.25 4.81 -9.14
CA ARG A 226 -4.19 4.45 -7.76
C ARG A 226 -3.04 5.26 -7.17
N THR A 227 -3.20 6.58 -7.07
CA THR A 227 -2.41 7.39 -6.16
C THR A 227 -2.69 6.73 -4.82
N ARG A 228 -1.68 5.99 -4.35
CA ARG A 228 -1.61 5.21 -3.12
C ARG A 228 -2.43 5.81 -1.98
N TRP A 229 -3.72 5.52 -1.98
CA TRP A 229 -4.63 5.97 -0.95
C TRP A 229 -5.75 4.96 -0.84
N PRO A 230 -5.60 3.98 0.05
CA PRO A 230 -6.75 3.39 0.66
C PRO A 230 -6.67 3.60 2.18
N ILE A 231 -7.39 4.64 2.59
CA ILE A 231 -8.27 4.67 3.76
C ILE A 231 -7.55 4.54 5.12
N CYS A 232 -7.73 5.57 5.96
CA CYS A 232 -7.07 5.78 7.26
C CYS A 232 -5.73 6.51 7.12
#